data_AF-A0A2D6MC93-F1
#
_entry.id   AF-A0A2D6MC93-F1
#
_cell.length_a   1.000
_cell.length_b   1.000
_cell.length_c   1.000
_cell.angle_alpha   90.00
_cell.angle_beta   90.00
_cell.angle_gamma   90.00
#
_symmetry.space_group_name_H-M   'P 1'
#
loop_
_entity.id
_entity.type
_entity.pdbx_description
1 polymer ?
#
loop_
_entity_poly.entity_id
_entity_poly.type
_entity_poly.pdbx_seq_one_letter_code
_entity_poly.pdbx_strand_id
1 'polypeptide(L)'
;MTVTKKKIRRRRAKTKNYYFTQVHEDAIVKYAITEDIKIRTELYVNYIQPAFNEMVDKIVFTYKFTNLPNCDYLRDECKIWLVTILDKYDPNKGSKAFSYFSVITKNWFIHKVKQQQKKNKREVDLDHLPKRYEEEFLSTNESYVTTREEDEFWNSFYEELKSWDPSQMKENDLKVYKAIIILFESKEDIEIFNKKAIYLYLREITDLNTKQIVNSLKKFRKRYYNFKQNWENGLL
;
A
#
# COMPACT_ATOMS: atom_id res chain seq x y z
N MET A 1 -1.67 -53.65 -23.35
CA MET A 1 -1.71 -52.48 -22.43
C MET A 1 -0.40 -51.71 -22.58
N THR A 2 -0.38 -50.62 -23.34
CA THR A 2 0.83 -49.80 -23.53
C THR A 2 0.66 -48.48 -22.78
N VAL A 3 1.32 -48.37 -21.63
CA VAL A 3 1.33 -47.17 -20.79
C VAL A 3 2.32 -46.17 -21.37
N THR A 4 1.82 -45.11 -22.00
CA THR A 4 2.65 -43.97 -22.46
C THR A 4 3.13 -43.15 -21.27
N LYS A 5 4.45 -43.17 -20.99
CA LYS A 5 5.09 -42.33 -19.97
C LYS A 5 5.03 -40.85 -20.36
N LYS A 6 4.39 -40.04 -19.52
CA LYS A 6 4.29 -38.57 -19.65
C LYS A 6 5.69 -37.93 -19.51
N LYS A 7 6.15 -37.22 -20.54
CA LYS A 7 7.42 -36.48 -20.56
C LYS A 7 7.39 -35.35 -19.51
N ILE A 8 8.28 -35.40 -18.52
CA ILE A 8 8.46 -34.35 -17.52
C ILE A 8 9.02 -33.09 -18.22
N ARG A 9 8.26 -31.98 -18.19
CA ARG A 9 8.73 -30.69 -18.72
C ARG A 9 9.91 -30.19 -17.89
N ARG A 10 11.10 -30.08 -18.51
CA ARG A 10 12.28 -29.47 -17.89
C ARG A 10 12.00 -27.99 -17.60
N ARG A 11 12.22 -27.57 -16.36
CA ARG A 11 12.09 -26.18 -15.90
C ARG A 11 13.14 -25.34 -16.65
N ARG A 12 12.72 -24.28 -17.35
CA ARG A 12 13.65 -23.35 -18.02
C ARG A 12 14.64 -22.80 -16.99
N ALA A 13 15.93 -22.80 -17.31
CA ALA A 13 16.95 -22.20 -16.47
C ALA A 13 16.61 -20.71 -16.28
N LYS A 14 16.60 -20.23 -15.03
CA LYS A 14 16.45 -18.80 -14.72
C LYS A 14 17.63 -18.06 -15.35
N THR A 15 17.38 -17.16 -16.28
CA THR A 15 18.37 -16.17 -16.70
C THR A 15 18.79 -15.40 -15.46
N LYS A 16 20.10 -15.37 -15.17
CA LYS A 16 20.64 -14.54 -14.10
C LYS A 16 20.60 -13.09 -14.58
N ASN A 17 19.45 -12.43 -14.45
CA ASN A 17 19.36 -10.99 -14.60
C ASN A 17 20.09 -10.39 -13.40
N TYR A 18 21.37 -10.10 -13.59
CA TYR A 18 22.15 -9.40 -12.60
C TYR A 18 21.73 -7.94 -12.61
N TYR A 19 20.65 -7.67 -11.88
CA TYR A 19 20.14 -6.36 -11.62
C TYR A 19 21.10 -5.59 -10.72
N PHE A 20 21.52 -4.40 -11.17
CA PHE A 20 22.33 -3.46 -10.40
C PHE A 20 23.63 -4.07 -9.83
N THR A 21 24.46 -4.57 -10.73
CA THR A 21 25.83 -5.04 -10.41
C THR A 21 26.82 -3.91 -10.18
N GLN A 22 28.04 -4.28 -9.79
CA GLN A 22 29.18 -3.37 -9.71
C GLN A 22 29.38 -2.53 -10.99
N VAL A 23 29.11 -3.09 -12.18
CA VAL A 23 29.21 -2.38 -13.46
C VAL A 23 28.31 -1.13 -13.50
N HIS A 24 27.11 -1.23 -12.92
CA HIS A 24 26.16 -0.12 -12.88
C HIS A 24 26.57 0.92 -11.83
N GLU A 25 27.12 0.47 -10.70
CA GLU A 25 27.66 1.36 -9.67
C GLU A 25 28.85 2.16 -10.22
N ASP A 26 29.78 1.49 -10.89
CA ASP A 26 30.92 2.13 -11.53
C ASP A 26 30.48 3.10 -12.64
N ALA A 27 29.44 2.77 -13.41
CA ALA A 27 28.88 3.66 -14.43
C ALA A 27 28.29 4.94 -13.82
N ILE A 28 27.59 4.83 -12.69
CA ILE A 28 27.02 6.00 -11.98
C ILE A 28 28.15 6.86 -11.40
N VAL A 29 29.18 6.25 -10.80
CA VAL A 29 30.34 6.98 -10.26
C VAL A 29 31.09 7.71 -11.39
N LYS A 30 31.35 7.04 -12.51
CA LYS A 30 31.96 7.67 -13.70
C LYS A 30 31.11 8.80 -14.24
N TYR A 31 29.79 8.62 -14.30
CA TYR A 31 28.88 9.66 -14.77
C TYR A 31 28.93 10.90 -13.87
N ALA A 32 29.05 10.72 -12.54
CA ALA A 32 29.14 11.82 -11.59
C ALA A 32 30.47 12.59 -11.65
N ILE A 33 31.56 11.93 -12.06
CA ILE A 33 32.91 12.53 -12.12
C ILE A 33 33.19 13.16 -13.49
N THR A 34 32.60 12.63 -14.56
CA THR A 34 32.92 13.06 -15.94
C THR A 34 32.14 14.32 -16.31
N GLU A 35 32.81 15.31 -16.92
CA GLU A 35 32.16 16.52 -17.45
C GLU A 35 31.76 16.39 -18.93
N ASP A 36 32.33 15.42 -19.66
CA ASP A 36 32.02 15.17 -21.06
C ASP A 36 30.60 14.60 -21.25
N ILE A 37 29.78 15.36 -21.96
CA ILE A 37 28.39 15.05 -22.29
C ILE A 37 28.28 13.75 -23.11
N LYS A 38 29.23 13.47 -24.01
CA LYS A 38 29.19 12.26 -24.85
C LYS A 38 29.34 11.01 -24.00
N ILE A 39 30.33 11.00 -23.12
CA ILE A 39 30.59 9.89 -22.19
C ILE A 39 29.42 9.73 -21.23
N ARG A 40 28.88 10.83 -20.68
CA ARG A 40 27.68 10.79 -19.82
C ARG A 40 26.48 10.16 -20.54
N THR A 41 26.25 10.55 -21.79
CA THR A 41 25.15 10.02 -22.60
C THR A 41 25.33 8.52 -22.83
N GLU A 42 26.54 8.07 -23.18
CA GLU A 42 26.83 6.66 -23.40
C GLU A 42 26.63 5.82 -22.12
N LEU A 43 27.17 6.29 -20.99
CA LEU A 43 26.98 5.65 -19.69
C LEU A 43 25.51 5.56 -19.32
N TYR A 44 24.76 6.65 -19.56
CA TYR A 44 23.35 6.71 -19.24
C TYR A 44 22.53 5.72 -20.06
N VAL A 45 22.64 5.76 -21.38
CA VAL A 45 21.83 4.93 -22.29
C VAL A 45 22.13 3.44 -22.13
N ASN A 46 23.41 3.07 -22.04
CA ASN A 46 23.81 1.67 -22.08
C ASN A 46 23.71 0.97 -20.72
N TYR A 47 23.94 1.69 -19.61
CA TYR A 47 24.07 1.09 -18.29
C TYR A 47 23.06 1.62 -17.28
N ILE A 48 22.94 2.95 -17.13
CA ILE A 48 22.18 3.53 -16.01
C ILE A 48 20.67 3.46 -16.25
N GLN A 49 20.21 3.88 -17.43
CA GLN A 49 18.79 3.95 -17.78
C GLN A 49 18.11 2.57 -17.73
N PRO A 50 18.67 1.48 -18.32
CA PRO A 50 18.05 0.17 -18.22
C PRO A 50 17.94 -0.33 -16.77
N ALA A 51 18.98 -0.09 -15.96
CA ALA A 51 19.00 -0.48 -14.55
C ALA A 51 17.99 0.32 -13.72
N PHE A 52 17.86 1.62 -13.97
CA PHE A 52 16.89 2.49 -13.30
C PHE A 52 15.46 2.10 -13.66
N ASN A 53 15.19 1.78 -14.93
CA ASN A 53 13.87 1.31 -15.36
C ASN A 53 13.46 0.03 -14.61
N GLU A 54 14.36 -0.95 -14.57
CA GLU A 54 14.10 -2.20 -13.83
C GLU A 54 13.93 -1.94 -12.32
N MET A 55 14.62 -0.93 -11.77
CA MET A 55 14.53 -0.56 -10.36
C MET A 55 13.19 0.06 -10.00
N VAL A 56 12.75 1.04 -10.78
CA VAL A 56 11.44 1.67 -10.62
C VAL A 56 10.35 0.61 -10.67
N ASP A 57 10.41 -0.29 -11.66
CA ASP A 57 9.42 -1.37 -11.81
C ASP A 57 9.41 -2.29 -10.60
N LYS A 58 10.57 -2.76 -10.13
CA LYS A 58 10.65 -3.62 -8.94
C LYS A 58 10.11 -2.93 -7.69
N ILE A 59 10.41 -1.66 -7.48
CA ILE A 59 9.90 -0.88 -6.33
C ILE A 59 8.37 -0.78 -6.42
N VAL A 60 7.84 -0.46 -7.60
CA VAL A 60 6.40 -0.35 -7.85
C VAL A 60 5.68 -1.66 -7.54
N PHE A 61 6.17 -2.78 -8.03
CA PHE A 61 5.59 -4.09 -7.75
C PHE A 61 5.75 -4.50 -6.28
N THR A 62 6.92 -4.30 -5.68
CA THR A 62 7.22 -4.73 -4.31
C THR A 62 6.34 -4.00 -3.29
N TYR A 63 6.15 -2.69 -3.47
CA TYR A 63 5.35 -1.85 -2.58
C TYR A 63 3.88 -1.74 -3.01
N LYS A 64 3.47 -2.47 -4.06
CA LYS A 64 2.10 -2.50 -4.59
C LYS A 64 1.55 -1.12 -5.00
N PHE A 65 2.42 -0.26 -5.55
CA PHE A 65 1.99 1.01 -6.13
C PHE A 65 1.14 0.83 -7.41
N THR A 66 1.10 -0.39 -7.96
CA THR A 66 0.23 -0.80 -9.08
C THR A 66 -1.26 -0.60 -8.82
N ASN A 67 -1.68 -0.50 -7.57
CA ASN A 67 -3.09 -0.28 -7.22
C ASN A 67 -3.52 1.19 -7.40
N LEU A 68 -2.58 2.09 -7.75
CA LEU A 68 -2.89 3.48 -8.03
C LEU A 68 -3.44 3.63 -9.46
N PRO A 69 -4.54 4.36 -9.67
CA PRO A 69 -5.14 4.53 -11.00
C PRO A 69 -4.18 5.10 -12.05
N ASN A 70 -3.22 5.92 -11.61
CA ASN A 70 -2.22 6.59 -12.45
C ASN A 70 -0.81 5.98 -12.33
N CYS A 71 -0.70 4.71 -11.94
CA CYS A 71 0.60 4.06 -11.67
C CYS A 71 1.56 4.13 -12.86
N ASP A 72 1.09 3.89 -14.08
CA ASP A 72 1.97 3.88 -15.26
C ASP A 72 2.54 5.27 -15.57
N TYR A 73 1.73 6.32 -15.43
CA TYR A 73 2.20 7.70 -15.54
C TYR A 73 3.25 8.02 -14.46
N LEU A 74 3.00 7.62 -13.20
CA LEU A 74 3.94 7.85 -12.10
C LEU A 74 5.27 7.09 -12.31
N ARG A 75 5.24 5.91 -12.93
CA ARG A 75 6.45 5.17 -13.31
C ARG A 75 7.30 5.97 -14.29
N ASP A 76 6.69 6.47 -15.36
CA ASP A 76 7.41 7.20 -16.39
C ASP A 76 7.91 8.56 -15.88
N GLU A 77 7.11 9.26 -15.08
CA GLU A 77 7.53 10.48 -14.41
C GLU A 77 8.72 10.22 -13.47
N CYS A 78 8.71 9.11 -12.73
CA CYS A 78 9.81 8.76 -11.83
C CYS A 78 11.12 8.49 -12.59
N LYS A 79 11.06 7.81 -13.75
CA LYS A 79 12.24 7.56 -14.60
C LYS A 79 12.86 8.87 -15.09
N ILE A 80 12.03 9.83 -15.52
CA ILE A 80 12.49 11.17 -15.94
C ILE A 80 13.09 11.91 -14.75
N TRP A 81 12.41 11.90 -13.60
CA TRP A 81 12.89 12.55 -12.38
C TRP A 81 14.26 12.02 -11.93
N LEU A 82 14.49 10.72 -12.02
CA LEU A 82 15.77 10.09 -11.68
C LEU A 82 16.95 10.66 -12.46
N VAL A 83 16.75 11.10 -13.70
CA VAL A 83 17.79 11.77 -14.50
C VAL A 83 18.19 13.10 -13.86
N THR A 84 17.21 13.87 -13.38
CA THR A 84 17.43 15.23 -12.84
C THR A 84 18.19 15.24 -11.52
N ILE A 85 18.19 14.11 -10.80
CA ILE A 85 18.86 13.97 -9.52
C ILE A 85 20.15 13.16 -9.62
N LEU A 86 20.50 12.68 -10.81
CA LEU A 86 21.70 11.86 -10.98
C LEU A 86 22.97 12.63 -10.61
N ASP A 87 23.00 13.92 -10.97
CA ASP A 87 24.11 14.85 -10.71
C ASP A 87 24.24 15.21 -9.23
N LYS A 88 23.23 14.87 -8.42
CA LYS A 88 23.25 15.11 -6.97
C LYS A 88 23.89 13.97 -6.19
N TYR A 89 24.20 12.85 -6.87
CA TYR A 89 24.87 11.72 -6.24
C TYR A 89 26.34 12.02 -6.02
N ASP A 90 26.80 11.81 -4.78
CA ASP A 90 28.19 12.03 -4.38
C ASP A 90 28.79 10.70 -3.89
N PRO A 91 29.76 10.13 -4.65
CA PRO A 91 30.45 8.89 -4.26
C PRO A 91 31.20 9.01 -2.93
N ASN A 92 31.65 10.21 -2.54
CA ASN A 92 32.48 10.40 -1.35
C ASN A 92 31.68 10.28 -0.05
N LYS A 93 30.34 10.37 -0.11
CA LYS A 93 29.46 10.19 1.07
C LYS A 93 29.34 8.74 1.55
N GLY A 94 30.00 7.79 0.88
CA GLY A 94 30.10 6.39 1.31
C GLY A 94 28.83 5.55 1.10
N SER A 95 27.74 6.14 0.60
CA SER A 95 26.53 5.40 0.25
C SER A 95 26.63 4.80 -1.16
N LYS A 96 26.44 3.48 -1.27
CA LYS A 96 26.32 2.81 -2.56
C LYS A 96 25.22 3.44 -3.42
N ALA A 97 25.49 3.62 -4.71
CA ALA A 97 24.57 4.27 -5.64
C ALA A 97 23.18 3.60 -5.61
N PHE A 98 23.15 2.27 -5.65
CA PHE A 98 21.90 1.51 -5.60
C PHE A 98 21.05 1.82 -4.36
N SER A 99 21.68 1.81 -3.18
CA SER A 99 21.01 2.07 -1.92
C SER A 99 20.45 3.49 -1.88
N TYR A 100 21.25 4.46 -2.34
CA TYR A 100 20.84 5.86 -2.43
C TYR A 100 19.61 6.02 -3.35
N PHE A 101 19.71 5.58 -4.61
CA PHE A 101 18.65 5.74 -5.59
C PHE A 101 17.39 4.92 -5.25
N SER A 102 17.52 3.74 -4.67
CA SER A 102 16.35 2.95 -4.24
C SER A 102 15.55 3.63 -3.14
N VAL A 103 16.24 4.20 -2.15
CA VAL A 103 15.60 4.88 -1.01
C VAL A 103 14.85 6.13 -1.46
N ILE A 104 15.49 6.97 -2.27
CA ILE A 104 14.87 8.21 -2.76
C ILE A 104 13.75 7.93 -3.76
N THR A 105 13.88 6.91 -4.62
CA THR A 105 12.80 6.47 -5.53
C THR A 105 11.56 6.06 -4.74
N LYS A 106 11.72 5.21 -3.72
CA LYS A 106 10.61 4.83 -2.84
C LYS A 106 9.99 6.05 -2.15
N ASN A 107 10.81 6.94 -1.60
CA ASN A 107 10.31 8.14 -0.92
C ASN A 107 9.55 9.05 -1.89
N TRP A 108 10.02 9.19 -3.13
CA TRP A 108 9.35 9.95 -4.19
C TRP A 108 7.93 9.43 -4.45
N PHE A 109 7.75 8.12 -4.61
CA PHE A 109 6.41 7.53 -4.77
C PHE A 109 5.53 7.78 -3.55
N ILE A 110 6.05 7.62 -2.34
CA ILE A 110 5.31 7.93 -1.10
C ILE A 110 4.84 9.38 -1.09
N HIS A 111 5.71 10.32 -1.47
CA HIS A 111 5.35 11.73 -1.55
C HIS A 111 4.28 12.01 -2.59
N LYS A 112 4.37 11.42 -3.79
CA LYS A 112 3.36 11.55 -4.84
C LYS A 112 1.99 11.03 -4.38
N VAL A 113 1.96 9.86 -3.75
CA VAL A 113 0.72 9.31 -3.18
C VAL A 113 0.13 10.23 -2.12
N LYS A 114 0.95 10.75 -1.19
CA LYS A 114 0.48 11.70 -0.15
C LYS A 114 -0.06 12.99 -0.76
N GLN A 115 0.60 13.52 -1.79
CA GLN A 115 0.13 14.72 -2.48
C GLN A 115 -1.19 14.46 -3.20
N GLN A 116 -1.33 13.30 -3.87
CA GLN A 116 -2.59 12.92 -4.52
C GLN A 116 -3.71 12.75 -3.50
N GLN A 117 -3.46 12.11 -2.35
CA GLN A 117 -4.44 11.99 -1.27
C GLN A 117 -4.87 13.36 -0.74
N LYS A 118 -3.91 14.28 -0.54
CA LYS A 118 -4.19 15.65 -0.11
C LYS A 118 -4.97 16.45 -1.16
N LYS A 119 -4.66 16.24 -2.45
CA LYS A 119 -5.36 16.84 -3.59
C LYS A 119 -6.80 16.31 -3.65
N ASN A 120 -6.99 15.00 -3.60
CA ASN A 120 -8.31 14.38 -3.55
C ASN A 120 -9.12 14.90 -2.36
N LYS A 121 -8.54 15.04 -1.15
CA LYS A 121 -9.23 15.62 0.02
C LYS A 121 -9.72 17.06 -0.23
N ARG A 122 -8.99 17.85 -1.04
CA ARG A 122 -9.33 19.24 -1.38
C ARG A 122 -10.28 19.36 -2.58
N GLU A 123 -10.14 18.48 -3.57
CA GLU A 123 -10.98 18.48 -4.76
C GLU A 123 -12.34 17.86 -4.47
N VAL A 124 -12.42 16.82 -3.64
CA VAL A 124 -13.68 16.30 -3.07
C VAL A 124 -14.47 17.44 -2.40
N ASP A 125 -13.80 18.43 -1.79
CA ASP A 125 -14.44 19.60 -1.17
C ASP A 125 -15.03 20.62 -2.19
N LEU A 126 -14.51 20.66 -3.43
CA LEU A 126 -14.94 21.59 -4.50
C LEU A 126 -15.83 20.93 -5.56
N ASP A 127 -15.60 19.66 -5.88
CA ASP A 127 -16.37 18.87 -6.85
C ASP A 127 -17.70 18.37 -6.25
N HIS A 128 -17.84 18.29 -4.92
CA HIS A 128 -19.10 17.91 -4.26
C HIS A 128 -20.09 19.06 -4.08
N LEU A 129 -19.73 20.33 -4.35
CA LEU A 129 -20.71 21.42 -4.28
C LEU A 129 -21.69 21.37 -5.47
N PRO A 130 -21.25 21.12 -6.73
CA PRO A 130 -22.15 21.00 -7.88
C PRO A 130 -22.65 19.56 -8.09
N LYS A 131 -21.81 18.52 -7.89
CA LYS A 131 -22.22 17.13 -8.15
C LYS A 131 -23.19 16.57 -7.12
N ARG A 132 -23.20 17.02 -5.86
CA ARG A 132 -24.24 16.59 -4.91
C ARG A 132 -25.64 16.98 -5.40
N TYR A 133 -25.79 18.16 -6.01
CA TYR A 133 -27.09 18.62 -6.54
C TYR A 133 -27.47 17.93 -7.86
N GLU A 134 -26.51 17.48 -8.69
CA GLU A 134 -26.81 16.77 -9.94
C GLU A 134 -26.93 15.24 -9.76
N GLU A 135 -26.15 14.62 -8.87
CA GLU A 135 -26.17 13.18 -8.57
C GLU A 135 -27.40 12.78 -7.75
N GLU A 136 -27.95 13.67 -6.91
CA GLU A 136 -29.17 13.43 -6.12
C GLU A 136 -30.43 13.28 -7.01
N PHE A 137 -30.37 13.71 -8.28
CA PHE A 137 -31.49 13.64 -9.22
C PHE A 137 -31.33 12.66 -10.40
N LEU A 138 -30.14 12.09 -10.65
CA LEU A 138 -29.87 11.36 -11.91
C LEU A 138 -29.26 9.96 -11.77
N SER A 139 -28.86 9.49 -10.57
CA SER A 139 -28.17 8.21 -10.42
C SER A 139 -28.85 7.22 -9.46
N THR A 140 -29.36 6.13 -10.05
CA THR A 140 -29.30 4.73 -9.58
C THR A 140 -30.23 4.24 -8.45
N ASN A 141 -31.20 3.40 -8.86
CA ASN A 141 -31.77 2.36 -7.98
C ASN A 141 -30.71 1.36 -7.46
N GLU A 142 -29.56 1.23 -8.14
CA GLU A 142 -28.48 0.30 -7.79
C GLU A 142 -27.58 0.83 -6.64
N SER A 143 -27.35 2.15 -6.54
CA SER A 143 -26.54 2.74 -5.46
C SER A 143 -27.28 2.76 -4.12
N TYR A 144 -28.58 3.03 -4.10
CA TYR A 144 -29.35 3.08 -2.86
C TYR A 144 -29.37 1.72 -2.16
N VAL A 145 -29.58 0.65 -2.92
CA VAL A 145 -29.62 -0.72 -2.40
C VAL A 145 -28.25 -1.12 -1.85
N THR A 146 -27.16 -0.86 -2.58
CA THR A 146 -25.81 -1.21 -2.10
C THR A 146 -25.40 -0.41 -0.86
N THR A 147 -25.70 0.89 -0.81
CA THR A 147 -25.39 1.71 0.37
C THR A 147 -26.21 1.27 1.57
N ARG A 148 -27.48 0.94 1.36
CA ARG A 148 -28.37 0.43 2.41
C ARG A 148 -27.90 -0.93 2.94
N GLU A 149 -27.51 -1.87 2.07
CA GLU A 149 -26.96 -3.17 2.49
C GLU A 149 -25.68 -3.02 3.32
N GLU A 150 -24.80 -2.08 2.93
CA GLU A 150 -23.59 -1.77 3.70
C GLU A 150 -23.92 -1.17 5.08
N ASP A 151 -24.85 -0.22 5.14
CA ASP A 151 -25.29 0.38 6.40
C ASP A 151 -25.97 -0.64 7.32
N GLU A 152 -26.86 -1.48 6.77
CA GLU A 152 -27.50 -2.58 7.49
C GLU A 152 -26.47 -3.56 8.05
N PHE A 153 -25.47 -3.93 7.26
CA PHE A 153 -24.37 -4.80 7.70
C PHE A 153 -23.59 -4.19 8.86
N TRP A 154 -23.17 -2.92 8.75
CA TRP A 154 -22.36 -2.27 9.78
C TRP A 154 -23.14 -2.00 11.06
N ASN A 155 -24.43 -1.66 10.95
CA ASN A 155 -25.31 -1.51 12.10
C ASN A 155 -25.51 -2.85 12.82
N SER A 156 -25.83 -3.91 12.08
CA SER A 156 -25.96 -5.27 12.64
C SER A 156 -24.67 -5.74 13.29
N PHE A 157 -23.51 -5.47 12.66
CA PHE A 157 -22.22 -5.85 13.23
C PHE A 157 -21.90 -5.06 14.51
N TYR A 158 -22.26 -3.79 14.58
CA TYR A 158 -22.03 -2.97 15.77
C TYR A 158 -22.91 -3.42 16.94
N GLU A 159 -24.16 -3.82 16.69
CA GLU A 159 -25.03 -4.44 17.71
C GLU A 159 -24.48 -5.79 18.18
N GLU A 160 -24.01 -6.65 17.26
CA GLU A 160 -23.32 -7.89 17.62
C GLU A 160 -22.04 -7.63 18.43
N LEU A 161 -21.30 -6.58 18.11
CA LEU A 161 -20.11 -6.22 18.85
C LEU A 161 -20.47 -5.83 20.28
N LYS A 162 -21.55 -5.06 20.49
CA LYS A 162 -22.07 -4.70 21.82
C LYS A 162 -22.67 -5.88 22.59
N SER A 163 -23.16 -6.92 21.89
CA SER A 163 -23.71 -8.13 22.50
C SER A 163 -22.66 -8.96 23.25
N TRP A 164 -21.37 -8.75 22.94
CA TRP A 164 -20.28 -9.51 23.55
C TRP A 164 -20.11 -9.16 25.04
N ASP A 165 -20.44 -10.12 25.90
CA ASP A 165 -20.34 -9.98 27.36
C ASP A 165 -18.92 -9.59 27.83
N PRO A 166 -18.73 -8.38 28.38
CA PRO A 166 -17.44 -7.91 28.90
C PRO A 166 -17.00 -8.66 30.17
N SER A 167 -17.92 -9.24 30.93
CA SER A 167 -17.62 -9.93 32.19
C SER A 167 -16.81 -11.22 32.01
N GLN A 168 -16.96 -11.85 30.84
CA GLN A 168 -16.23 -13.07 30.47
C GLN A 168 -14.85 -12.77 29.88
N MET A 169 -14.49 -11.50 29.70
CA MET A 169 -13.23 -11.10 29.07
C MET A 169 -12.11 -10.97 30.10
N LYS A 170 -10.93 -11.47 29.75
CA LYS A 170 -9.71 -11.18 30.54
C LYS A 170 -9.37 -9.70 30.43
N GLU A 171 -8.66 -9.15 31.41
CA GLU A 171 -8.33 -7.72 31.48
C GLU A 171 -7.77 -7.13 30.16
N ASN A 172 -6.81 -7.81 29.52
CA ASN A 172 -6.26 -7.37 28.24
C ASN A 172 -7.28 -7.44 27.10
N ASP A 173 -8.11 -8.49 27.06
CA ASP A 173 -9.15 -8.62 26.04
C ASP A 173 -10.20 -7.52 26.22
N LEU A 174 -10.57 -7.20 27.47
CA LEU A 174 -11.50 -6.13 27.80
C LEU A 174 -10.97 -4.75 27.37
N LYS A 175 -9.69 -4.47 27.63
CA LYS A 175 -9.05 -3.22 27.18
C LYS A 175 -9.10 -3.10 25.65
N VAL A 176 -8.72 -4.16 24.93
CA VAL A 176 -8.75 -4.16 23.46
C VAL A 176 -10.18 -4.07 22.92
N TYR A 177 -11.15 -4.73 23.55
CA TYR A 177 -12.57 -4.64 23.19
C TYR A 177 -13.09 -3.21 23.30
N LYS A 178 -12.87 -2.54 24.44
CA LYS A 178 -13.25 -1.13 24.63
C LYS A 178 -12.59 -0.22 23.61
N ALA A 179 -11.31 -0.46 23.30
CA ALA A 179 -10.60 0.32 22.28
C ALA A 179 -11.18 0.12 20.87
N ILE A 180 -11.65 -1.09 20.52
CA ILE A 180 -12.35 -1.33 19.25
C ILE A 180 -13.67 -0.56 19.19
N ILE A 181 -14.45 -0.53 20.29
CA ILE A 181 -15.69 0.24 20.37
C ILE A 181 -15.41 1.73 20.13
N ILE A 182 -14.43 2.29 20.85
CA ILE A 182 -14.05 3.70 20.71
C ILE A 182 -13.68 4.01 19.27
N LEU A 183 -12.90 3.13 18.61
CA LEU A 183 -12.53 3.32 17.20
C LEU A 183 -13.71 3.19 16.22
N PHE A 184 -14.73 2.40 16.57
CA PHE A 184 -15.95 2.30 15.77
C PHE A 184 -16.81 3.56 15.90
N GLU A 185 -16.91 4.11 17.11
CA GLU A 185 -17.68 5.32 17.39
C GLU A 185 -17.01 6.57 16.82
N SER A 186 -15.68 6.65 16.88
CA SER A 186 -14.92 7.75 16.28
C SER A 186 -14.50 7.49 14.82
N LYS A 187 -15.16 6.56 14.11
CA LYS A 187 -14.76 6.18 12.74
C LYS A 187 -14.70 7.38 11.79
N GLU A 188 -15.55 8.38 11.99
CA GLU A 188 -15.60 9.59 11.15
C GLU A 188 -14.41 10.54 11.42
N ASP A 189 -13.82 10.47 12.61
CA ASP A 189 -12.66 11.28 13.02
C ASP A 189 -11.32 10.63 12.62
N ILE A 190 -11.33 9.37 12.19
CA ILE A 190 -10.11 8.64 11.81
C ILE A 190 -9.63 9.13 10.44
N GLU A 191 -8.66 10.05 10.45
CA GLU A 191 -8.09 10.60 9.22
C GLU A 191 -7.28 9.58 8.39
N ILE A 192 -6.70 8.56 9.04
CA ILE A 192 -5.79 7.59 8.39
C ILE A 192 -6.23 6.15 8.65
N PHE A 193 -6.98 5.58 7.71
CA PHE A 193 -7.34 4.16 7.67
C PHE A 193 -6.20 3.27 7.16
N ASN A 194 -5.06 3.30 7.83
CA ASN A 194 -3.95 2.38 7.57
C ASN A 194 -3.87 1.33 8.67
N LYS A 195 -3.72 0.04 8.30
CA LYS A 195 -3.55 -1.06 9.26
C LYS A 195 -2.55 -0.73 10.38
N LYS A 196 -1.39 -0.14 10.06
CA LYS A 196 -0.40 0.26 11.08
C LYS A 196 -0.88 1.40 11.97
N ALA A 197 -1.60 2.38 11.42
CA ALA A 197 -2.18 3.49 12.18
C ALA A 197 -3.26 2.99 13.15
N ILE A 198 -4.15 2.10 12.70
CA ILE A 198 -5.15 1.46 13.57
C ILE A 198 -4.48 0.69 14.72
N TYR A 199 -3.37 -0.01 14.45
CA TYR A 199 -2.60 -0.65 15.52
C TYR A 199 -1.96 0.35 16.49
N LEU A 200 -1.58 1.55 16.03
CA LEU A 200 -1.06 2.61 16.90
C LEU A 200 -2.18 3.19 17.76
N TYR A 201 -3.36 3.47 17.20
CA TYR A 201 -4.50 3.95 18.00
C TYR A 201 -4.93 2.93 19.05
N LEU A 202 -5.02 1.65 18.69
CA LEU A 202 -5.30 0.59 19.67
C LEU A 202 -4.24 0.56 20.78
N ARG A 203 -2.98 0.81 20.45
CA ARG A 203 -1.90 0.84 21.42
C ARG A 203 -1.99 2.05 22.35
N GLU A 204 -2.29 3.23 21.81
CA GLU A 204 -2.46 4.47 22.57
C GLU A 204 -3.68 4.40 23.50
N ILE A 205 -4.77 3.76 23.07
CA ILE A 205 -5.98 3.63 23.91
C ILE A 205 -5.80 2.58 25.01
N THR A 206 -5.03 1.51 24.77
CA THR A 206 -4.96 0.36 25.70
C THR A 206 -3.70 0.29 26.55
N ASP A 207 -2.64 1.03 26.18
CA ASP A 207 -1.29 0.91 26.72
C ASP A 207 -0.67 -0.51 26.65
N LEU A 208 -1.21 -1.37 25.77
CA LEU A 208 -0.74 -2.75 25.61
C LEU A 208 0.36 -2.86 24.55
N ASN A 209 1.22 -3.86 24.68
CA ASN A 209 2.20 -4.16 23.64
C ASN A 209 1.57 -4.89 22.45
N THR A 210 2.26 -4.86 21.30
CA THR A 210 1.77 -5.44 20.04
C THR A 210 1.38 -6.91 20.18
N LYS A 211 2.10 -7.71 20.98
CA LYS A 211 1.81 -9.14 21.15
C LYS A 211 0.50 -9.37 21.90
N GLN A 212 0.23 -8.56 22.93
CA GLN A 212 -1.02 -8.60 23.70
C GLN A 212 -2.21 -8.22 22.80
N ILE A 213 -2.10 -7.09 22.08
CA ILE A 213 -3.16 -6.62 21.16
C ILE A 213 -3.44 -7.67 20.09
N VAL A 214 -2.42 -8.21 19.43
CA VAL A 214 -2.59 -9.23 18.37
C VAL A 214 -3.24 -10.50 18.91
N ASN A 215 -2.91 -10.92 20.13
CA ASN A 215 -3.54 -12.10 20.73
C ASN A 215 -5.03 -11.89 21.02
N SER A 216 -5.43 -10.72 21.53
CA SER A 216 -6.84 -10.39 21.74
C SER A 216 -7.59 -10.23 20.41
N LEU A 217 -7.02 -9.53 19.43
CA LEU A 217 -7.62 -9.37 18.10
C LEU A 217 -7.83 -10.70 17.37
N LYS A 218 -6.96 -11.71 17.55
CA LYS A 218 -7.18 -13.05 16.98
C LYS A 218 -8.48 -13.69 17.48
N LYS A 219 -8.87 -13.45 18.74
CA LYS A 219 -10.12 -13.97 19.31
C LYS A 219 -11.33 -13.25 18.72
N PHE A 220 -11.29 -11.91 18.69
CA PHE A 220 -12.38 -11.11 18.10
C PHE A 220 -12.54 -11.36 16.61
N ARG A 221 -11.44 -11.59 15.89
CA ARG A 221 -11.47 -11.98 14.47
C ARG A 221 -12.25 -13.27 14.24
N LYS A 222 -12.15 -14.26 15.14
CA LYS A 222 -12.94 -15.50 15.02
C LYS A 222 -14.43 -15.21 15.17
N ARG A 223 -14.82 -14.35 16.11
CA ARG A 223 -16.22 -13.94 16.31
C ARG A 223 -16.75 -13.16 15.10
N TYR A 224 -15.98 -12.21 14.56
CA TYR A 224 -16.31 -11.50 13.33
C TYR A 224 -16.55 -12.46 12.15
N TYR A 225 -15.68 -13.46 11.96
CA TYR A 225 -15.89 -14.43 10.88
C TYR A 225 -17.18 -15.22 11.04
N ASN A 226 -17.55 -15.61 12.27
CA ASN A 226 -18.81 -16.28 12.52
C ASN A 226 -20.00 -15.36 12.20
N PHE A 227 -19.99 -14.12 12.67
CA PHE A 227 -21.01 -13.12 12.35
C PHE A 227 -21.15 -12.95 10.83
N LYS A 228 -20.04 -12.72 10.12
CA LYS A 228 -20.03 -12.50 8.68
C LYS A 228 -20.60 -13.70 7.92
N GLN A 229 -20.26 -14.92 8.32
CA GLN A 229 -20.81 -16.11 7.71
C GLN A 229 -22.31 -16.26 7.99
N ASN A 230 -22.78 -15.91 9.19
CA ASN A 230 -24.21 -15.93 9.48
C ASN A 230 -24.98 -14.88 8.66
N TRP A 231 -24.41 -13.68 8.49
CA TRP A 231 -24.95 -12.63 7.63
C TRP A 231 -25.03 -13.07 6.16
N GLU A 232 -23.94 -13.60 5.60
CA GLU A 232 -23.89 -14.09 4.22
C GLU A 232 -24.87 -15.26 3.96
N ASN A 233 -25.21 -16.02 5.00
CA ASN A 233 -26.17 -17.13 4.93
C ASN A 233 -27.61 -16.71 5.30
N GLY A 234 -27.87 -15.44 5.64
CA GLY A 234 -29.20 -14.94 6.02
C GLY A 234 -29.73 -15.50 7.35
N LEU A 235 -28.84 -15.81 8.30
CA LEU A 235 -29.17 -16.39 9.60
C LEU A 235 -29.28 -15.34 10.74
N LEU A 236 -29.22 -14.05 10.40
CA LEU A 236 -29.26 -12.90 11.31
C LEU A 236 -30.41 -11.96 10.95
#